data_AF-A0A894I6F3-F1
#
_entry.id   AF-A0A894I6F3-F1
#
_cell.length_a   1.000
_cell.length_b   1.000
_cell.length_c   1.000
_cell.angle_alpha   90.00
_cell.angle_beta   90.00
_cell.angle_gamma   90.00
#
_symmetry.space_group_name_H-M   'P 1'
#
loop_
_entity.id
_entity.type
_entity.pdbx_description
1 polymer ?
#
loop_
_entity_poly.entity_id
_entity_poly.type
_entity_poly.pdbx_seq_one_letter_code
_entity_poly.pdbx_strand_id
1 'polypeptide(L)'
;QTLILNTANAYFKVLNAIDVLSYTQAQKEAIYRQLDQTTQRFNVGLVAITDVQNARAQYDTVLANEVTARNNLDNAVEELRQVTGNYYPELASLNVEHFKTDKPKAVNALLKEAENRNLSLLQARLSQDLAREQIRQAQDGHLPTLNLTASTGISDTSYSGSKTNAAQYDDSNMGQNKIGLNFSLPLYQGGMVNSQVKQAQYNFVGASEQLESAHRSVVQTVRSSFNNINASHQQ
;
A
#
# COMPACT_ATOMS: atom_id res chain seq x y z
N GLN A 1 2.63 8.99 -0.61
CA GLN A 1 1.71 9.42 0.47
C GLN A 1 1.72 8.44 1.64
N THR A 2 1.68 7.13 1.40
CA THR A 2 1.70 6.09 2.46
C THR A 2 2.89 6.19 3.41
N LEU A 3 4.11 6.48 2.92
CA LEU A 3 5.29 6.61 3.79
C LEU A 3 5.14 7.72 4.83
N ILE A 4 4.63 8.89 4.43
CA ILE A 4 4.43 10.04 5.34
C ILE A 4 3.42 9.66 6.43
N LEU A 5 2.28 9.07 6.04
CA LEU A 5 1.25 8.63 6.98
C LEU A 5 1.76 7.55 7.95
N ASN A 6 2.44 6.54 7.44
CA ASN A 6 2.98 5.45 8.26
C ASN A 6 4.06 5.94 9.21
N THR A 7 4.93 6.85 8.76
CA THR A 7 5.98 7.43 9.61
C THR A 7 5.35 8.24 10.75
N ALA A 8 4.37 9.09 10.44
CA ALA A 8 3.67 9.88 11.45
C ALA A 8 2.90 8.99 12.45
N ASN A 9 2.20 7.96 11.97
CA ASN A 9 1.48 7.01 12.81
C ASN A 9 2.43 6.25 13.74
N ALA A 10 3.54 5.72 13.22
CA ALA A 10 4.54 5.03 14.01
C ALA A 10 5.16 5.96 15.07
N TYR A 11 5.46 7.21 14.69
CA TYR A 11 5.97 8.23 15.60
C TYR A 11 5.01 8.49 16.77
N PHE A 12 3.74 8.78 16.49
CA PHE A 12 2.74 9.03 17.53
C PHE A 12 2.41 7.77 18.34
N LYS A 13 2.54 6.57 17.77
CA LYS A 13 2.38 5.31 18.48
C LYS A 13 3.50 5.10 19.51
N VAL A 14 4.74 5.45 19.18
CA VAL A 14 5.84 5.43 20.17
C VAL A 14 5.57 6.43 21.29
N LEU A 15 5.20 7.67 20.96
CA LEU A 15 4.87 8.68 21.99
C LEU A 15 3.73 8.21 22.91
N ASN A 16 2.67 7.63 22.35
CA ASN A 16 1.57 7.08 23.14
C ASN A 16 2.04 5.91 24.03
N ALA A 17 2.91 5.04 23.55
CA ALA A 17 3.45 3.94 24.35
C ALA A 17 4.36 4.43 25.49
N ILE A 18 5.12 5.51 25.26
CA ILE A 18 5.89 6.20 26.32
C ILE A 18 4.94 6.72 27.40
N ASP A 19 3.87 7.41 27.01
CA ASP A 19 2.89 7.95 27.96
C ASP A 19 2.21 6.82 28.75
N VAL A 20 1.76 5.76 28.10
CA VAL A 20 1.12 4.60 28.75
C VAL A 20 2.06 3.94 29.75
N LEU A 21 3.34 3.77 29.41
CA LEU A 21 4.33 3.22 30.35
C LEU A 21 4.53 4.15 31.54
N SER A 22 4.67 5.46 31.31
CA SER A 22 4.83 6.48 32.36
C SER A 22 3.62 6.50 33.31
N TYR A 23 2.40 6.46 32.79
CA TYR A 23 1.18 6.38 33.60
C TYR A 23 1.09 5.08 34.40
N THR A 24 1.49 3.95 33.79
CA THR A 24 1.47 2.65 34.47
C THR A 24 2.49 2.62 35.62
N GLN A 25 3.65 3.25 35.46
CA GLN A 25 4.66 3.39 36.51
C GLN A 25 4.18 4.29 37.65
N ALA A 26 3.57 5.43 37.34
CA ALA A 26 2.96 6.30 38.35
C ALA A 26 1.83 5.58 39.11
N GLN A 27 1.01 4.78 38.41
CA GLN A 27 -0.03 3.95 39.01
C GLN A 27 0.56 2.87 39.94
N LYS A 28 1.65 2.21 39.53
CA LYS A 28 2.40 1.25 40.36
C LYS A 28 2.84 1.88 41.67
N GLU A 29 3.45 3.06 41.60
CA GLU A 29 3.90 3.80 42.80
C GLU A 29 2.74 4.20 43.72
N ALA A 30 1.61 4.61 43.16
CA ALA A 30 0.42 4.94 43.93
C ALA A 30 -0.13 3.70 44.68
N ILE A 31 -0.27 2.56 44.00
CA ILE A 31 -0.77 1.31 44.60
C ILE A 31 0.23 0.76 45.60
N TYR A 32 1.53 0.87 45.35
CA TYR A 32 2.56 0.48 46.30
C TYR A 32 2.43 1.23 47.63
N ARG A 33 2.26 2.55 47.59
CA ARG A 33 2.03 3.36 48.81
C ARG A 33 0.76 2.92 49.55
N GLN A 34 -0.30 2.58 48.84
CA GLN A 34 -1.54 2.09 49.43
C GLN A 34 -1.37 0.70 50.07
N LEU A 35 -0.62 -0.20 49.43
CA LEU A 35 -0.26 -1.52 49.96
C LEU A 35 0.58 -1.39 51.23
N ASP A 36 1.60 -0.53 51.22
CA ASP A 36 2.46 -0.30 52.40
C ASP A 36 1.64 0.26 53.57
N GLN A 37 0.81 1.27 53.33
CA GLN A 37 -0.08 1.84 54.35
C GLN A 37 -1.05 0.79 54.93
N THR A 38 -1.63 -0.05 54.07
CA THR A 38 -2.57 -1.11 54.50
C THR A 38 -1.84 -2.18 55.31
N THR A 39 -0.61 -2.53 54.92
CA THR A 39 0.25 -3.48 55.63
C THR A 39 0.62 -2.96 57.02
N GLN A 40 0.98 -1.69 57.15
CA GLN A 40 1.26 -1.07 58.45
C GLN A 40 0.03 -1.07 59.36
N ARG A 41 -1.15 -0.73 58.84
CA ARG A 41 -2.42 -0.78 59.59
C ARG A 41 -2.79 -2.20 60.02
N PHE A 42 -2.49 -3.21 59.19
CA PHE A 42 -2.71 -4.60 59.55
C PHE A 42 -1.79 -5.03 60.71
N ASN A 43 -0.52 -4.64 60.67
CA ASN A 43 0.45 -4.97 61.71
C ASN A 43 0.07 -4.41 63.09
N VAL A 44 -0.67 -3.30 63.14
CA VAL A 44 -1.24 -2.72 64.37
C VAL A 44 -2.69 -3.15 64.64
N GLY A 45 -3.25 -4.09 63.85
CA GLY A 45 -4.57 -4.67 64.06
C GLY A 45 -5.77 -3.80 63.64
N LEU A 46 -5.56 -2.76 62.82
CA LEU A 46 -6.61 -1.80 62.42
C LEU A 46 -7.40 -2.21 61.16
N VAL A 47 -6.92 -3.18 60.38
CA VAL A 47 -7.58 -3.69 59.15
C VAL A 47 -7.44 -5.22 59.08
N ALA A 48 -8.24 -5.86 58.23
CA ALA A 48 -8.21 -7.31 58.06
C ALA A 48 -7.09 -7.77 57.12
N ILE A 49 -6.60 -9.01 57.28
CA ILE A 49 -5.59 -9.60 56.38
C ILE A 49 -6.09 -9.68 54.93
N THR A 50 -7.40 -9.77 54.73
CA THR A 50 -8.04 -9.75 53.40
C THR A 50 -7.77 -8.45 52.65
N ASP A 51 -7.68 -7.32 53.35
CA ASP A 51 -7.42 -6.01 52.73
C ASP A 51 -5.99 -5.93 52.20
N VAL A 52 -5.03 -6.51 52.93
CA VAL A 52 -3.62 -6.63 52.48
C VAL A 52 -3.52 -7.55 51.27
N GLN A 53 -4.21 -8.68 51.28
CA GLN A 53 -4.22 -9.62 50.14
C GLN A 53 -4.84 -8.99 48.89
N ASN A 54 -5.94 -8.24 49.04
CA ASN A 54 -6.57 -7.50 47.94
C ASN A 54 -5.63 -6.42 47.37
N ALA A 55 -5.00 -5.62 48.23
CA ALA A 55 -4.04 -4.61 47.82
C ALA A 55 -2.82 -5.25 47.13
N ARG A 56 -2.36 -6.41 47.61
CA ARG A 56 -1.25 -7.14 46.99
C ARG A 56 -1.62 -7.65 45.59
N ALA A 57 -2.80 -8.22 45.43
CA ALA A 57 -3.29 -8.68 44.12
C ALA A 57 -3.40 -7.51 43.11
N GLN A 58 -3.86 -6.34 43.54
CA GLN A 58 -3.89 -5.13 42.70
C GLN A 58 -2.48 -4.67 42.30
N TYR A 59 -1.52 -4.71 43.24
CA TYR A 59 -0.13 -4.37 42.95
C TYR A 59 0.50 -5.34 41.93
N ASP A 60 0.31 -6.65 42.13
CA ASP A 60 0.82 -7.68 41.23
C ASP A 60 0.17 -7.57 39.82
N THR A 61 -1.10 -7.13 39.74
CA THR A 61 -1.77 -6.82 38.46
C THR A 61 -1.08 -5.67 37.73
N VAL A 62 -0.73 -4.59 38.43
CA VAL A 62 -0.06 -3.45 37.80
C VAL A 62 1.39 -3.76 37.43
N LEU A 63 2.08 -4.64 38.16
CA LEU A 63 3.37 -5.17 37.73
C LEU A 63 3.27 -5.91 36.38
N ALA A 64 2.26 -6.75 36.19
CA ALA A 64 2.03 -7.42 34.91
C ALA A 64 1.70 -6.42 33.77
N ASN A 65 0.92 -5.38 34.08
CA ASN A 65 0.61 -4.32 33.12
C ASN A 65 1.86 -3.52 32.72
N GLU A 66 2.78 -3.25 33.65
CA GLU A 66 4.04 -2.55 33.35
C GLU A 66 4.91 -3.36 32.38
N VAL A 67 5.05 -4.68 32.58
CA VAL A 67 5.79 -5.55 31.67
C VAL A 67 5.18 -5.51 30.26
N THR A 68 3.85 -5.55 30.18
CA THR A 68 3.13 -5.48 28.90
C THR A 68 3.30 -4.10 28.24
N ALA A 69 3.19 -3.01 29.00
CA ALA A 69 3.38 -1.65 28.52
C ALA A 69 4.82 -1.43 28.00
N ARG A 70 5.81 -1.97 28.70
CA ARG A 70 7.21 -1.93 28.27
C ARG A 70 7.42 -2.67 26.96
N ASN A 71 6.88 -3.89 26.84
CA ASN A 71 6.96 -4.67 25.62
C ASN A 71 6.27 -3.94 24.44
N ASN A 72 5.12 -3.33 24.68
CA ASN A 72 4.42 -2.53 23.66
C ASN A 72 5.25 -1.32 23.19
N LEU A 73 5.95 -0.65 24.10
CA LEU A 73 6.88 0.42 23.75
C LEU A 73 8.03 -0.10 22.89
N ASP A 74 8.68 -1.18 23.31
CA ASP A 74 9.80 -1.77 22.55
C ASP A 74 9.34 -2.19 21.14
N ASN A 75 8.17 -2.81 21.00
CA ASN A 75 7.57 -3.15 19.70
C ASN A 75 7.25 -1.91 18.85
N ALA A 76 6.73 -0.83 19.44
CA ALA A 76 6.43 0.41 18.73
C ALA A 76 7.71 1.08 18.20
N VAL A 77 8.81 1.01 18.96
CA VAL A 77 10.12 1.51 18.52
C VAL A 77 10.65 0.70 17.34
N GLU A 78 10.51 -0.63 17.36
CA GLU A 78 10.90 -1.47 16.23
C GLU A 78 10.03 -1.21 14.98
N GLU A 79 8.73 -0.93 15.14
CA GLU A 79 7.85 -0.52 14.03
C GLU A 79 8.30 0.81 13.42
N LEU A 80 8.66 1.80 14.25
CA LEU A 80 9.23 3.07 13.78
C LEU A 80 10.56 2.85 13.05
N ARG A 81 11.42 1.96 13.58
CA ARG A 81 12.69 1.60 12.95
C ARG A 81 12.48 0.91 11.61
N GLN A 82 11.48 0.04 11.47
CA GLN A 82 11.16 -0.60 10.20
C GLN A 82 10.78 0.42 9.13
N VAL A 83 10.03 1.45 9.49
CA VAL A 83 9.57 2.49 8.54
C VAL A 83 10.66 3.51 8.22
N THR A 84 11.51 3.86 9.18
CA THR A 84 12.50 4.96 9.05
C THR A 84 13.94 4.50 8.81
N GLY A 85 14.25 3.24 9.08
CA GLY A 85 15.59 2.64 9.01
C GLY A 85 16.50 2.95 10.20
N ASN A 86 16.09 3.81 11.14
CA ASN A 86 16.94 4.29 12.22
C ASN A 86 16.35 3.95 13.60
N TYR A 87 17.24 3.78 14.58
CA TYR A 87 16.87 3.71 15.99
C TYR A 87 16.99 5.09 16.62
N TYR A 88 15.95 5.53 17.34
CA TYR A 88 15.91 6.83 18.01
C TYR A 88 15.92 6.60 19.53
N PRO A 89 16.98 7.01 20.25
CA PRO A 89 17.04 6.89 21.71
C PRO A 89 16.00 7.75 22.43
N GLU A 90 15.68 8.91 21.84
CA GLU A 90 14.69 9.86 22.34
C GLU A 90 13.92 10.48 21.18
N LEU A 91 12.67 10.86 21.43
CA LEU A 91 11.79 11.53 20.48
C LEU A 91 11.21 12.79 21.13
N ALA A 92 10.93 13.81 20.31
CA ALA A 92 10.30 15.03 20.80
C ALA A 92 8.83 14.73 21.19
N SER A 93 8.49 14.90 22.47
CA SER A 93 7.13 14.69 22.96
C SER A 93 6.16 15.78 22.48
N LEU A 94 4.86 15.49 22.57
CA LEU A 94 3.82 16.46 22.24
C LEU A 94 3.81 17.59 23.28
N ASN A 95 3.87 18.84 22.84
CA ASN A 95 3.68 19.99 23.72
C ASN A 95 2.19 20.14 24.06
N VAL A 96 1.80 19.53 25.18
CA VAL A 96 0.41 19.54 25.67
C VAL A 96 -0.08 20.93 26.09
N GLU A 97 0.81 21.83 26.51
CA GLU A 97 0.43 23.17 26.99
C GLU A 97 -0.03 24.10 25.84
N HIS A 98 0.54 23.92 24.65
CA HIS A 98 0.25 24.74 23.47
C HIS A 98 -0.64 24.02 22.46
N PHE A 99 -1.07 22.80 22.75
CA PHE A 99 -1.88 22.01 21.84
C PHE A 99 -3.28 22.62 21.70
N LYS A 100 -3.68 22.86 20.45
CA LYS A 100 -5.02 23.35 20.09
C LYS A 100 -5.58 22.48 18.99
N THR A 101 -6.89 22.29 19.03
CA THR A 101 -7.61 21.51 18.04
C THR A 101 -8.37 22.47 17.12
N ASP A 102 -8.17 22.35 15.81
CA ASP A 102 -8.85 23.16 14.80
C ASP A 102 -10.00 22.40 14.15
N LYS A 103 -11.16 23.04 14.03
CA LYS A 103 -12.32 22.39 13.40
C LYS A 103 -12.02 22.08 11.93
N PRO A 104 -12.33 20.87 11.45
CA PRO A 104 -12.16 20.53 10.05
C PRO A 104 -13.06 21.40 9.16
N LYS A 105 -12.64 21.58 7.91
CA LYS A 105 -13.48 22.19 6.87
C LYS A 105 -14.78 21.39 6.70
N ALA A 106 -15.82 22.03 6.18
CA ALA A 106 -17.09 21.37 5.90
C ALA A 106 -16.90 20.10 5.05
N VAL A 107 -17.57 19.01 5.43
CA VAL A 107 -17.42 17.69 4.78
C VAL A 107 -17.65 17.73 3.28
N ASN A 108 -18.60 18.54 2.79
CA ASN A 108 -18.87 18.68 1.36
C ASN A 108 -17.70 19.34 0.60
N ALA A 109 -16.99 20.27 1.22
CA ALA A 109 -15.79 20.87 0.63
C ALA A 109 -14.64 19.87 0.56
N LEU A 110 -14.47 19.05 1.61
CA LEU A 110 -13.47 17.98 1.63
C LEU A 110 -13.77 16.89 0.58
N LEU A 111 -15.04 16.52 0.41
CA LEU A 111 -15.46 15.58 -0.64
C LEU A 111 -15.14 16.10 -2.04
N LYS A 112 -15.50 17.36 -2.33
CA LYS A 112 -15.21 17.99 -3.63
C LYS A 112 -13.71 18.07 -3.92
N GLU A 113 -12.90 18.34 -2.90
CA GLU A 113 -11.44 18.34 -3.04
C GLU A 113 -10.91 16.92 -3.28
N ALA A 114 -11.42 15.92 -2.56
CA ALA A 114 -11.04 14.53 -2.72
C ALA A 114 -11.43 13.97 -4.11
N GLU A 115 -12.59 14.32 -4.64
CA GLU A 115 -13.00 13.92 -6.00
C GLU A 115 -12.07 14.43 -7.10
N ASN A 116 -11.34 15.51 -6.86
CA ASN A 116 -10.38 16.10 -7.78
C ASN A 116 -8.95 15.60 -7.56
N ARG A 117 -8.53 15.41 -6.30
CA ARG A 117 -7.13 15.16 -5.95
C ARG A 117 -6.83 13.78 -5.38
N ASN A 118 -7.83 12.96 -5.09
CA ASN A 118 -7.59 11.63 -4.54
C ASN A 118 -6.88 10.75 -5.57
N LEU A 119 -5.70 10.23 -5.20
CA LEU A 119 -4.85 9.46 -6.12
C LEU A 119 -5.46 8.10 -6.50
N SER A 120 -6.20 7.46 -5.61
CA SER A 120 -6.87 6.19 -5.89
C SER A 120 -8.00 6.38 -6.91
N LEU A 121 -8.76 7.47 -6.80
CA LEU A 121 -9.79 7.81 -7.78
C LEU A 121 -9.18 8.19 -9.14
N LEU A 122 -8.08 8.97 -9.14
CA LEU A 122 -7.35 9.29 -10.36
C LEU A 122 -6.80 8.02 -11.05
N GLN A 123 -6.22 7.10 -10.27
CA GLN A 123 -5.75 5.82 -10.79
C GLN A 123 -6.89 5.03 -11.42
N ALA A 124 -8.06 4.95 -10.78
CA ALA A 124 -9.22 4.26 -11.33
C ALA A 124 -9.73 4.90 -12.65
N ARG A 125 -9.70 6.24 -12.77
CA ARG A 125 -10.01 6.94 -14.03
C ARG A 125 -9.03 6.56 -15.14
N LEU A 126 -7.73 6.58 -14.85
CA LEU A 126 -6.70 6.17 -15.82
C LEU A 126 -6.82 4.70 -16.21
N SER A 127 -7.21 3.82 -15.29
CA SER A 127 -7.49 2.40 -15.60
C SER A 127 -8.70 2.24 -16.51
N GLN A 128 -9.75 3.05 -16.33
CA GLN A 128 -10.91 3.08 -17.21
C GLN A 128 -10.52 3.56 -18.62
N ASP A 129 -9.72 4.62 -18.71
CA ASP A 129 -9.22 5.13 -20.00
C ASP A 129 -8.30 4.10 -20.68
N LEU A 130 -7.44 3.41 -19.92
CA LEU A 130 -6.63 2.30 -20.44
C LEU A 130 -7.51 1.18 -21.02
N ALA A 131 -8.57 0.78 -20.31
CA ALA A 131 -9.51 -0.23 -20.80
C ALA A 131 -10.23 0.23 -22.09
N ARG A 132 -10.48 1.54 -22.23
CA ARG A 132 -11.00 2.12 -23.48
C ARG A 132 -9.99 2.01 -24.62
N GLU A 133 -8.71 2.30 -24.38
CA GLU A 133 -7.67 2.13 -25.40
C GLU A 133 -7.47 0.65 -25.78
N GLN A 134 -7.65 -0.27 -24.84
CA GLN A 134 -7.61 -1.72 -25.13
C GLN A 134 -8.74 -2.16 -26.07
N ILE A 135 -9.91 -1.50 -26.04
CA ILE A 135 -10.96 -1.74 -27.06
C ILE A 135 -10.46 -1.32 -28.43
N ARG A 136 -9.83 -0.14 -28.57
CA ARG A 136 -9.27 0.32 -29.84
C ARG A 136 -8.17 -0.62 -30.34
N GLN A 137 -7.27 -1.03 -29.45
CA GLN A 137 -6.24 -2.02 -29.75
C GLN A 137 -6.83 -3.34 -30.27
N ALA A 138 -7.92 -3.82 -29.68
CA ALA A 138 -8.60 -5.02 -30.18
C ALA A 138 -9.26 -4.78 -31.56
N GLN A 139 -9.79 -3.58 -31.80
CA GLN A 139 -10.36 -3.19 -33.10
C GLN A 139 -9.31 -3.13 -34.21
N ASP A 140 -8.07 -2.76 -33.87
CA ASP A 140 -6.95 -2.70 -34.81
C ASP A 140 -6.63 -4.06 -35.47
N GLY A 141 -7.10 -5.17 -34.89
CA GLY A 141 -7.02 -6.51 -35.50
C GLY A 141 -7.73 -6.64 -36.86
N HIS A 142 -8.61 -5.69 -37.20
CA HIS A 142 -9.24 -5.61 -38.52
C HIS A 142 -8.46 -4.76 -39.54
N LEU A 143 -7.47 -4.00 -39.09
CA LEU A 143 -6.73 -3.09 -39.94
C LEU A 143 -5.63 -3.81 -40.73
N PRO A 144 -5.30 -3.33 -41.94
CA PRO A 144 -4.15 -3.83 -42.66
C PRO A 144 -2.85 -3.42 -41.96
N THR A 145 -1.83 -4.24 -42.11
CA THR A 145 -0.46 -3.92 -41.71
C THR A 145 0.42 -3.76 -42.94
N LEU A 146 1.30 -2.75 -42.93
CA LEU A 146 2.29 -2.51 -43.97
C LEU A 146 3.68 -2.45 -43.33
N ASN A 147 4.53 -3.39 -43.67
CA ASN A 147 5.88 -3.50 -43.13
C ASN A 147 6.93 -3.28 -44.23
N LEU A 148 7.97 -2.51 -43.93
CA LEU A 148 9.16 -2.38 -44.77
C LEU A 148 10.22 -3.34 -44.24
N THR A 149 10.76 -4.18 -45.11
CA THR A 149 11.90 -5.05 -44.80
C THR A 149 13.09 -4.69 -45.66
N ALA A 150 14.26 -4.59 -45.05
CA ALA A 150 15.53 -4.39 -45.74
C ALA A 150 16.54 -5.39 -45.18
N SER A 151 17.29 -6.06 -46.04
CA SER A 151 18.31 -7.02 -45.63
C SER A 151 19.49 -6.99 -46.58
N THR A 152 20.68 -7.24 -46.03
CA THR A 152 21.90 -7.51 -46.77
C THR A 152 22.47 -8.80 -46.22
N GLY A 153 22.86 -9.71 -47.11
CA GLY A 153 23.38 -11.01 -46.73
C GLY A 153 24.42 -11.48 -47.71
N ILE A 154 25.47 -12.10 -47.19
CA ILE A 154 26.48 -12.80 -47.98
C ILE A 154 26.34 -14.28 -47.63
N SER A 155 26.36 -15.14 -48.63
CA SER A 155 26.26 -16.59 -48.50
C SER A 155 27.36 -17.22 -49.34
N ASP A 156 28.34 -17.81 -48.68
CA ASP A 156 29.42 -18.56 -49.30
C ASP A 156 29.12 -20.05 -49.13
N THR A 157 28.92 -20.76 -50.23
CA THR A 157 28.57 -22.18 -50.26
C THR A 157 29.61 -22.94 -51.05
N SER A 158 30.32 -23.83 -50.38
CA SER A 158 31.31 -24.72 -50.99
C SER A 158 30.88 -26.18 -50.87
N TYR A 159 31.04 -26.96 -51.93
CA TYR A 159 30.65 -28.38 -51.95
C TYR A 159 31.88 -29.30 -51.96
N SER A 160 31.80 -30.45 -51.28
CA SER A 160 32.86 -31.46 -51.28
C SER A 160 32.29 -32.88 -51.26
N GLY A 161 33.08 -33.85 -51.76
CA GLY A 161 32.71 -35.27 -51.81
C GLY A 161 32.62 -35.84 -53.23
N SER A 162 32.55 -37.18 -53.34
CA SER A 162 32.76 -37.92 -54.60
C SER A 162 31.70 -37.73 -55.70
N LYS A 163 30.57 -37.07 -55.38
CA LYS A 163 29.45 -36.81 -56.32
C LYS A 163 29.31 -35.34 -56.73
N THR A 164 30.33 -34.52 -56.49
CA THR A 164 30.30 -33.05 -56.72
C THR A 164 30.94 -32.61 -58.05
N ASN A 165 31.11 -33.52 -59.02
CA ASN A 165 31.83 -33.27 -60.28
C ASN A 165 31.01 -32.59 -61.39
N ALA A 166 29.92 -31.89 -61.05
CA ALA A 166 29.03 -31.22 -62.01
C ALA A 166 28.90 -29.74 -61.65
N ALA A 167 28.71 -28.86 -62.64
CA ALA A 167 28.68 -27.40 -62.49
C ALA A 167 27.64 -26.86 -61.49
N GLN A 168 26.68 -27.68 -61.06
CA GLN A 168 25.74 -27.34 -59.98
C GLN A 168 26.41 -27.33 -58.58
N TYR A 169 27.62 -27.89 -58.44
CA TYR A 169 28.37 -28.01 -57.18
C TYR A 169 29.61 -27.12 -57.13
N ASP A 170 29.71 -26.13 -58.02
CA ASP A 170 30.78 -25.14 -57.96
C ASP A 170 30.57 -24.22 -56.74
N ASP A 171 31.69 -23.76 -56.15
CA ASP A 171 31.67 -22.83 -55.04
C ASP A 171 30.93 -21.54 -55.45
N SER A 172 30.00 -21.10 -54.59
CA SER A 172 29.12 -19.96 -54.86
C SER A 172 29.19 -18.97 -53.71
N ASN A 173 29.70 -17.77 -54.02
CA ASN A 173 29.72 -16.64 -53.11
C ASN A 173 28.69 -15.62 -53.58
N MET A 174 27.56 -15.55 -52.87
CA MET A 174 26.43 -14.69 -53.24
C MET A 174 26.23 -13.57 -52.23
N GLY A 175 26.29 -12.33 -52.70
CA GLY A 175 25.78 -11.16 -51.96
C GLY A 175 24.40 -10.76 -52.44
N GLN A 176 23.45 -10.56 -51.52
CA GLN A 176 22.10 -10.07 -51.85
C GLN A 176 21.70 -8.93 -50.93
N ASN A 177 21.32 -7.81 -51.54
CA ASN A 177 20.65 -6.70 -50.89
C ASN A 177 19.18 -6.72 -51.33
N LYS A 178 18.25 -6.77 -50.38
CA LYS A 178 16.81 -6.83 -50.64
C LYS A 178 16.11 -5.72 -49.89
N ILE A 179 15.16 -5.06 -50.56
CA ILE A 179 14.19 -4.14 -49.96
C ILE A 179 12.82 -4.63 -50.42
N GLY A 180 11.89 -4.78 -49.49
CA GLY A 180 10.53 -5.25 -49.76
C GLY A 180 9.50 -4.54 -48.91
N LEU A 181 8.28 -4.41 -49.44
CA LEU A 181 7.10 -3.99 -48.71
C LEU A 181 6.18 -5.19 -48.55
N ASN A 182 5.74 -5.48 -47.33
CA ASN A 182 4.82 -6.56 -47.01
C ASN A 182 3.49 -5.97 -46.50
N PHE A 183 2.45 -6.09 -47.31
CA PHE A 183 1.08 -5.71 -46.97
C PHE A 183 0.27 -6.94 -46.56
N SER A 184 -0.42 -6.88 -45.42
CA SER A 184 -1.28 -7.96 -44.92
C SER A 184 -2.59 -7.42 -44.38
N LEU A 185 -3.72 -7.90 -44.92
CA LEU A 185 -5.07 -7.51 -44.51
C LEU A 185 -5.87 -8.76 -44.11
N PRO A 186 -6.22 -8.92 -42.81
CA PRO A 186 -7.11 -9.97 -42.38
C PRO A 186 -8.54 -9.72 -42.88
N LEU A 187 -9.06 -10.60 -43.75
CA LEU A 187 -10.46 -10.50 -44.23
C LEU A 187 -11.44 -11.22 -43.28
N TYR A 188 -11.09 -12.43 -42.85
CA TYR A 188 -11.89 -13.22 -41.92
C TYR A 188 -11.01 -14.17 -41.11
N GLN A 189 -11.16 -14.14 -39.79
CA GLN A 189 -10.39 -14.96 -38.84
C GLN A 189 -11.31 -15.81 -37.95
N GLY A 190 -12.45 -16.28 -38.49
CA GLY A 190 -13.37 -17.13 -37.72
C GLY A 190 -14.04 -16.42 -36.54
N GLY A 191 -14.16 -15.09 -36.58
CA GLY A 191 -14.73 -14.29 -35.48
C GLY A 191 -13.78 -13.96 -34.32
N MET A 192 -12.50 -14.31 -34.41
CA MET A 192 -11.49 -14.05 -33.37
C MET A 192 -11.46 -12.58 -32.92
N VAL A 193 -11.31 -11.64 -33.86
CA VAL A 193 -11.22 -10.19 -33.55
C VAL A 193 -12.51 -9.67 -32.90
N ASN A 194 -13.68 -10.07 -33.43
CA ASN A 194 -14.98 -9.69 -32.85
C ASN A 194 -15.12 -10.17 -31.39
N SER A 195 -14.63 -11.39 -31.10
CA SER A 195 -14.64 -11.94 -29.74
C SER A 195 -13.72 -11.13 -28.81
N GLN A 196 -12.51 -10.79 -29.28
CA GLN A 196 -11.55 -9.97 -28.53
C GLN A 196 -12.10 -8.57 -28.24
N VAL A 197 -12.76 -7.93 -29.21
CA VAL A 197 -13.42 -6.63 -29.02
C VAL A 197 -14.53 -6.73 -27.97
N LYS A 198 -15.39 -7.75 -28.04
CA LYS A 198 -16.43 -7.97 -27.02
C LYS A 198 -15.85 -8.19 -25.63
N GLN A 199 -14.78 -8.97 -25.52
CA GLN A 199 -14.06 -9.18 -24.26
C GLN A 199 -13.52 -7.84 -23.72
N ALA A 200 -12.87 -7.04 -24.57
CA ALA A 200 -12.36 -5.71 -24.18
C ALA A 200 -13.49 -4.76 -23.73
N GLN A 201 -14.66 -4.82 -24.37
CA GLN A 201 -15.85 -4.05 -23.95
C GLN A 201 -16.32 -4.44 -22.55
N TYR A 202 -16.41 -5.74 -22.24
CA TYR A 202 -16.76 -6.18 -20.89
C TYR A 202 -15.68 -5.80 -19.86
N ASN A 203 -14.41 -5.82 -20.23
CA ASN A 203 -13.34 -5.34 -19.37
C ASN A 203 -13.47 -3.83 -19.08
N PHE A 204 -13.86 -3.01 -20.05
CA PHE A 204 -14.16 -1.59 -19.84
C PHE A 204 -15.34 -1.36 -18.90
N VAL A 205 -16.40 -2.17 -19.01
CA VAL A 205 -17.51 -2.15 -18.04
C VAL A 205 -16.98 -2.46 -16.64
N GLY A 206 -16.18 -3.53 -16.49
CA GLY A 206 -15.53 -3.86 -15.22
C GLY A 206 -14.66 -2.74 -14.66
N ALA A 207 -13.87 -2.07 -15.49
CA ALA A 207 -13.07 -0.91 -15.09
C ALA A 207 -13.93 0.30 -14.68
N SER A 208 -15.09 0.47 -15.31
CA SER A 208 -16.06 1.51 -14.94
C SER A 208 -16.72 1.24 -13.58
N GLU A 209 -17.07 -0.02 -13.29
CA GLU A 209 -17.56 -0.43 -11.97
C GLU A 209 -16.49 -0.29 -10.88
N GLN A 210 -15.22 -0.56 -11.22
CA GLN A 210 -14.09 -0.31 -10.31
C GLN A 210 -13.93 1.18 -10.00
N LEU A 211 -14.14 2.07 -10.98
CA LEU A 211 -14.15 3.51 -10.76
C LEU A 211 -15.27 3.95 -9.81
N GLU A 212 -16.48 3.42 -9.99
CA GLU A 212 -17.60 3.66 -9.08
C GLU A 212 -17.30 3.17 -7.66
N SER A 213 -16.72 1.97 -7.52
CA SER A 213 -16.27 1.43 -6.23
C SER A 213 -15.22 2.32 -5.57
N ALA A 214 -14.23 2.80 -6.34
CA ALA A 214 -13.22 3.74 -5.85
C ALA A 214 -13.84 5.06 -5.39
N HIS A 215 -14.81 5.60 -6.12
CA HIS A 215 -15.56 6.80 -5.71
C HIS A 215 -16.26 6.59 -4.37
N ARG A 216 -17.03 5.50 -4.22
CA ARG A 216 -17.71 5.16 -2.97
C ARG A 216 -16.74 4.99 -1.80
N SER A 217 -15.59 4.35 -2.02
CA SER A 217 -14.53 4.18 -1.02
C SER A 217 -13.96 5.52 -0.56
N VAL A 218 -13.72 6.45 -1.50
CA VAL A 218 -13.26 7.82 -1.18
C VAL A 218 -14.32 8.58 -0.38
N VAL A 219 -15.59 8.51 -0.77
CA VAL A 219 -16.68 9.13 -0.03
C VAL A 219 -16.76 8.59 1.40
N GLN A 220 -16.69 7.26 1.56
CA GLN A 220 -16.69 6.61 2.87
C GLN A 220 -15.49 7.05 3.72
N THR A 221 -14.29 7.08 3.13
CA THR A 221 -13.05 7.43 3.84
C THR A 221 -13.06 8.88 4.30
N VAL A 222 -13.50 9.82 3.46
CA VAL A 222 -13.59 11.25 3.80
C VAL A 222 -14.62 11.47 4.90
N ARG A 223 -15.81 10.85 4.79
CA ARG A 223 -16.86 10.99 5.80
C ARG A 223 -16.47 10.35 7.14
N SER A 224 -15.89 9.17 7.13
CA SER A 224 -15.44 8.50 8.36
C SER A 224 -14.31 9.27 9.03
N SER A 225 -13.33 9.77 8.26
CA SER A 225 -12.24 10.60 8.79
C SER A 225 -12.76 11.92 9.39
N PHE A 226 -13.71 12.57 8.72
CA PHE A 226 -14.37 13.78 9.24
C PHE A 226 -15.12 13.51 10.55
N ASN A 227 -15.89 12.41 10.62
CA ASN A 227 -16.60 12.01 11.82
C ASN A 227 -15.64 11.67 12.97
N ASN A 228 -14.55 10.96 12.68
CA ASN A 228 -13.54 10.60 13.68
C ASN A 228 -12.85 11.84 14.24
N ILE A 229 -12.47 12.79 13.40
CA ILE A 229 -11.89 14.08 13.86
C ILE A 229 -12.88 14.79 14.78
N ASN A 230 -14.15 14.93 14.36
CA ASN A 230 -15.17 15.59 15.20
C ASN A 230 -15.41 14.86 16.53
N ALA A 231 -15.38 13.53 16.54
CA ALA A 231 -15.50 12.75 17.77
C ALA A 231 -14.28 12.94 18.69
N SER A 232 -13.07 12.95 18.12
CA SER A 232 -11.83 13.23 18.87
C SER A 232 -11.75 14.64 19.43
N HIS A 233 -12.47 15.61 18.84
CA HIS A 233 -12.59 16.96 19.39
C HIS A 233 -13.56 17.06 20.59
N GLN A 234 -14.49 16.12 20.72
CA GLN A 234 -15.50 16.13 21.78
C GLN A 234 -15.02 15.41 23.05
N GLN A 235 -13.96 14.61 22.94
CA GLN A 235 -13.28 13.97 24.06
C GLN A 235 -12.22 14.90 24.65
#